data_AF-A0A9P0TM52-F1
#
_entry.id   AF-A0A9P0TM52-F1
#
_cell.length_a   1.000
_cell.length_b   1.000
_cell.length_c   1.000
_cell.angle_alpha   90.00
_cell.angle_beta   90.00
_cell.angle_gamma   90.00
#
_symmetry.space_group_name_H-M   'P 1'
#
loop_
_entity.id
_entity.type
_entity.pdbx_description
1 polymer ?
#
loop_
_entity_poly.entity_id
_entity_poly.type
_entity_poly.pdbx_seq_one_letter_code
_entity_poly.pdbx_strand_id
1 'polypeptide(L)'
;MSVRCGQNSTKIHLIGHSLGAHVAAVAGQQVYRNAGQKLNRITGLDPAGPCFSNVSLDSRLDALDADFVDVIHTNAGILGLNEPVGHKDFYPNNGMSQPGCILSTCDHSRAWELFAESINRPDSFPG
;
A
#
# COMPACT_ATOMS: atom_id res chain seq x y z
N MET A 1 5.32 -27.52 6.17
CA MET A 1 5.83 -27.30 4.80
C MET A 1 7.03 -26.38 4.92
N SER A 2 8.23 -26.85 4.59
CA SER A 2 9.49 -26.09 4.78
C SER A 2 9.73 -25.17 3.58
N VAL A 3 9.91 -23.87 3.82
CA VAL A 3 10.31 -22.91 2.79
C VAL A 3 11.72 -23.30 2.33
N ARG A 4 11.86 -23.74 1.07
CA ARG A 4 13.07 -24.40 0.55
C ARG A 4 14.34 -23.53 0.49
N CYS A 5 14.23 -22.23 0.80
CA CYS A 5 15.34 -21.35 1.15
C CYS A 5 14.83 -20.48 2.31
N GLY A 6 15.43 -20.56 3.51
CA GLY A 6 14.94 -19.87 4.71
C GLY A 6 15.11 -18.35 4.67
N GLN A 7 14.37 -17.66 3.80
CA GLN A 7 14.34 -16.21 3.76
C GLN A 7 13.55 -15.68 4.95
N ASN A 8 14.18 -14.79 5.71
CA ASN A 8 13.54 -14.17 6.87
C ASN A 8 12.48 -13.16 6.40
N SER A 9 11.22 -13.38 6.79
CA SER A 9 10.08 -12.53 6.43
C SER A 9 10.24 -11.08 6.94
N THR A 10 11.00 -10.88 8.03
CA THR A 10 11.31 -9.55 8.56
C THR A 10 12.31 -8.76 7.70
N LYS A 11 12.78 -9.33 6.59
CA LYS A 11 13.62 -8.64 5.59
C LYS A 11 12.88 -8.38 4.27
N ILE A 12 11.57 -8.60 4.25
CA ILE A 12 10.74 -8.46 3.07
C ILE A 12 9.88 -7.20 3.21
N HIS A 13 9.93 -6.36 2.18
CA HIS A 13 9.05 -5.21 1.98
C HIS A 13 8.29 -5.42 0.67
N LEU A 14 6.96 -5.48 0.74
CA LEU A 14 6.11 -5.52 -0.44
C LEU A 14 5.58 -4.12 -0.76
N ILE A 15 5.58 -3.77 -2.04
CA ILE A 15 5.05 -2.50 -2.54
C ILE A 15 3.99 -2.85 -3.59
N GLY A 16 2.77 -2.37 -3.40
CA GLY A 16 1.65 -2.68 -4.29
C GLY A 16 0.90 -1.43 -4.71
N HIS A 17 0.76 -1.22 -6.02
CA HIS A 17 -0.05 -0.12 -6.58
C HIS A 17 -1.44 -0.60 -6.95
N SER A 18 -2.46 0.23 -6.70
CA SER A 18 -3.85 -0.08 -7.09
C SER A 18 -4.32 -1.41 -6.50
N LEU A 19 -4.83 -2.33 -7.34
CA LEU A 19 -5.17 -3.71 -6.97
C LEU A 19 -3.98 -4.46 -6.36
N GLY A 20 -2.75 -4.13 -6.78
CA GLY A 20 -1.52 -4.71 -6.25
C GLY A 20 -1.32 -4.49 -4.76
N ALA A 21 -1.89 -3.41 -4.18
CA ALA A 21 -1.88 -3.18 -2.74
C ALA A 21 -2.59 -4.31 -1.98
N HIS A 22 -3.73 -4.77 -2.49
CA HIS A 22 -4.48 -5.89 -1.91
C HIS A 22 -3.81 -7.24 -2.20
N VAL A 23 -3.13 -7.38 -3.34
CA VAL A 23 -2.30 -8.57 -3.60
C VAL A 23 -1.16 -8.67 -2.57
N ALA A 24 -0.51 -7.55 -2.23
CA ALA A 24 0.52 -7.51 -1.20
C ALA A 24 -0.02 -7.88 0.19
N ALA A 25 -1.22 -7.40 0.54
CA ALA A 25 -1.93 -7.78 1.76
C ALA A 25 -2.18 -9.29 1.84
N VAL A 26 -2.80 -9.87 0.81
CA VAL A 26 -3.05 -11.31 0.73
C VAL A 26 -1.76 -12.09 0.84
N ALA A 27 -0.67 -11.65 0.19
CA ALA A 27 0.63 -12.29 0.32
C ALA A 27 1.16 -12.25 1.78
N GLY A 28 1.05 -11.11 2.47
CA GLY A 28 1.43 -10.97 3.88
C GLY A 28 0.65 -11.91 4.80
N GLN A 29 -0.67 -11.98 4.61
CA GLN A 29 -1.53 -12.92 5.35
C GLN A 29 -1.14 -14.37 5.11
N GLN A 30 -0.82 -14.76 3.87
CA GLN A 30 -0.38 -16.13 3.56
C GLN A 30 0.98 -16.45 4.18
N VAL A 31 1.92 -15.49 4.21
CA VAL A 31 3.20 -15.66 4.90
C VAL A 31 2.98 -15.87 6.40
N TYR A 32 2.14 -15.06 7.04
CA TYR A 32 1.81 -15.22 8.45
C TYR A 32 1.13 -16.57 8.74
N ARG A 33 0.15 -17.00 7.92
CA ARG A 33 -0.52 -18.30 8.07
C ARG A 33 0.43 -19.48 7.93
N ASN A 34 1.42 -19.40 7.04
CA ASN A 34 2.34 -20.50 6.75
C ASN A 34 3.56 -20.55 7.68
N ALA A 35 4.06 -19.40 8.14
CA ALA A 35 5.31 -19.28 8.89
C ALA A 35 5.13 -18.78 10.33
N GLY A 36 3.94 -18.28 10.70
CA GLY A 36 3.68 -17.67 12.01
C GLY A 36 4.38 -16.32 12.21
N GLN A 37 4.93 -15.73 11.14
CA GLN A 37 5.70 -14.49 11.18
C GLN A 37 5.17 -13.51 10.13
N LYS A 38 4.95 -12.25 10.52
CA LYS A 38 4.53 -11.19 9.61
C LYS A 38 5.69 -10.70 8.75
N LEU A 39 5.36 -10.11 7.60
CA LEU A 39 6.31 -9.35 6.80
C LEU A 39 6.72 -8.08 7.56
N ASN A 40 7.92 -7.56 7.28
CA ASN A 40 8.37 -6.34 7.91
C ASN A 40 7.55 -5.12 7.47
N ARG A 41 7.31 -4.97 6.17
CA ARG A 41 6.63 -3.79 5.64
C ARG A 41 5.77 -4.10 4.43
N ILE A 42 4.62 -3.44 4.35
CA ILE A 42 3.82 -3.31 3.12
C ILE A 42 3.63 -1.82 2.85
N THR A 43 3.90 -1.37 1.62
CA THR A 43 3.51 -0.05 1.15
C THR A 43 2.38 -0.15 0.13
N GLY A 44 1.23 0.44 0.44
CA GLY A 44 0.10 0.58 -0.47
C GLY A 44 0.19 1.89 -1.25
N LEU A 45 0.25 1.81 -2.57
CA LEU A 45 0.30 2.98 -3.46
C LEU A 45 -1.07 3.14 -4.13
N ASP A 46 -1.86 4.07 -3.60
CA ASP A 46 -3.24 4.35 -3.96
C ASP A 46 -4.09 3.07 -4.10
N PRO A 47 -4.32 2.33 -2.98
CA PRO A 47 -4.99 1.02 -3.02
C PRO A 47 -6.36 1.12 -3.70
N ALA A 48 -6.70 0.16 -4.56
CA ALA A 48 -7.93 0.22 -5.36
C ALA A 48 -9.19 0.33 -4.49
N GLY A 49 -10.01 1.34 -4.73
CA GLY A 49 -11.29 1.53 -4.05
C GLY A 49 -12.40 0.57 -4.53
N PRO A 50 -12.70 0.53 -5.84
CA PRO A 50 -13.77 -0.32 -6.38
C PRO A 50 -13.60 -1.79 -5.96
N CYS A 51 -14.67 -2.38 -5.42
CA CYS A 51 -14.70 -3.74 -4.86
C CYS A 51 -13.96 -3.96 -3.53
N PHE A 52 -13.27 -2.96 -2.98
CA PHE A 52 -12.56 -3.06 -1.69
C PHE A 52 -12.98 -2.01 -0.66
N SER A 53 -13.78 -1.01 -1.07
CA SER A 53 -14.47 -0.11 -0.13
C SER A 53 -15.52 -0.88 0.67
N ASN A 54 -15.55 -0.69 1.98
CA ASN A 54 -16.51 -1.33 2.91
C ASN A 54 -16.54 -2.87 2.89
N VAL A 55 -15.45 -3.52 2.50
CA VAL A 55 -15.30 -4.98 2.63
C VAL A 55 -14.62 -5.36 3.94
N SER A 56 -14.67 -6.64 4.30
CA SER A 56 -13.97 -7.17 5.48
C SER A 56 -12.47 -6.89 5.41
N LEU A 57 -11.84 -6.66 6.56
CA LEU A 57 -10.39 -6.41 6.65
C LEU A 57 -9.56 -7.54 6.01
N ASP A 58 -10.02 -8.80 6.15
CA ASP A 58 -9.38 -9.96 5.52
C ASP A 58 -9.37 -9.95 3.97
N SER A 59 -10.19 -9.09 3.35
CA SER A 59 -10.40 -9.04 1.90
C SER A 59 -9.74 -7.84 1.23
N ARG A 60 -9.02 -7.00 1.98
CA ARG A 60 -8.37 -5.79 1.49
C ARG A 60 -7.04 -5.55 2.21
N LEU A 61 -6.37 -4.44 1.88
CA LEU A 61 -5.20 -4.00 2.63
C LEU A 61 -5.65 -3.47 3.98
N ASP A 62 -4.94 -3.87 5.03
CA ASP A 62 -5.16 -3.44 6.40
C ASP A 62 -3.82 -3.35 7.17
N ALA A 63 -3.79 -2.54 8.23
CA ALA A 63 -2.62 -2.39 9.09
C ALA A 63 -2.14 -3.72 9.68
N LEU A 64 -3.03 -4.71 9.85
CA LEU A 64 -2.68 -6.01 10.40
C LEU A 64 -1.85 -6.90 9.47
N ASP A 65 -1.72 -6.58 8.17
CA ASP A 65 -1.10 -7.46 7.18
C ASP A 65 0.44 -7.56 7.26
N ALA A 66 1.09 -6.62 7.95
CA ALA A 66 2.53 -6.60 8.20
C ALA A 66 2.87 -5.98 9.56
N ASP A 67 4.14 -5.98 9.94
CA ASP A 67 4.62 -5.27 11.13
C ASP A 67 4.47 -3.75 10.98
N PHE A 68 4.62 -3.25 9.75
CA PHE A 68 4.35 -1.86 9.40
C PHE A 68 3.67 -1.77 8.04
N VAL A 69 2.66 -0.91 7.93
CA VAL A 69 1.90 -0.68 6.71
C VAL A 69 1.80 0.80 6.51
N ASP A 70 2.32 1.31 5.40
CA ASP A 70 2.22 2.71 5.02
C ASP A 70 1.52 2.86 3.67
N VAL A 71 0.68 3.88 3.55
CA VAL A 71 -0.21 4.03 2.39
C VAL A 71 -0.11 5.44 1.85
N ILE A 72 -0.03 5.58 0.54
CA ILE A 72 -0.05 6.87 -0.16
C ILE A 72 -1.35 6.94 -0.96
N HIS A 73 -2.25 7.84 -0.59
CA HIS A 73 -3.51 8.10 -1.30
C HIS A 73 -3.32 9.28 -2.24
N THR A 74 -3.56 9.10 -3.53
CA THR A 74 -3.45 10.17 -4.53
C THR A 74 -4.71 10.35 -5.37
N ASN A 75 -5.62 9.37 -5.37
CA ASN A 75 -6.92 9.44 -6.02
C ASN A 75 -8.05 8.83 -5.15
N ALA A 76 -8.00 9.15 -3.85
CA ALA A 76 -8.95 8.72 -2.83
C ALA A 76 -10.41 9.01 -3.21
N GLY A 77 -11.26 7.99 -3.10
CA GLY A 77 -12.70 8.09 -3.34
C GLY A 77 -13.12 8.03 -4.81
N ILE A 78 -12.16 7.91 -5.75
CA ILE A 78 -12.46 7.72 -7.18
C ILE A 78 -11.93 6.36 -7.64
N LEU A 79 -10.62 6.21 -7.84
CA LEU A 79 -9.98 4.92 -8.13
C LEU A 79 -9.32 4.32 -6.89
N GLY A 80 -8.87 5.16 -5.94
CA GLY A 80 -8.28 4.75 -4.67
C GLY A 80 -9.27 4.68 -3.51
N LEU A 81 -8.92 3.94 -2.45
CA LEU A 81 -9.63 3.96 -1.16
C LEU A 81 -9.56 5.35 -0.53
N ASN A 82 -10.63 5.76 0.13
CA ASN A 82 -10.69 7.04 0.84
C ASN A 82 -10.36 6.87 2.33
N GLU A 83 -10.82 5.77 2.90
CA GLU A 83 -10.54 5.40 4.28
C GLU A 83 -9.05 5.08 4.50
N PRO A 84 -8.51 5.38 5.69
CA PRO A 84 -7.18 4.94 6.07
C PRO A 84 -7.17 3.42 6.25
N VAL A 85 -6.12 2.77 5.75
CA VAL A 85 -5.93 1.31 5.81
C VAL A 85 -4.53 0.91 6.27
N GLY A 86 -3.66 1.87 6.58
CA GLY A 86 -2.31 1.63 7.09
C GLY A 86 -2.16 1.90 8.58
N HIS A 87 -0.94 1.69 9.07
CA HIS A 87 -0.46 2.30 10.31
C HIS A 87 -0.19 3.81 10.11
N LYS A 88 0.18 4.18 8.87
CA LYS A 88 0.39 5.54 8.41
C LYS A 88 -0.22 5.71 7.03
N ASP A 89 -1.08 6.71 6.88
CA ASP A 89 -1.76 7.03 5.63
C ASP A 89 -1.42 8.47 5.25
N PHE A 90 -0.78 8.63 4.11
CA PHE A 90 -0.35 9.91 3.56
C PHE A 90 -1.33 10.32 2.47
N TYR A 91 -1.79 11.58 2.54
CA TYR A 91 -2.72 12.17 1.58
C TYR A 91 -2.09 13.38 0.89
N PRO A 92 -1.08 13.20 0.01
CA PRO A 92 -0.50 14.30 -0.77
C PRO A 92 -1.59 15.10 -1.49
N ASN A 93 -1.56 16.42 -1.30
CA ASN A 93 -2.53 17.33 -1.93
C ASN A 93 -4.00 16.96 -1.59
N ASN A 94 -4.26 16.60 -0.33
CA ASN A 94 -5.55 16.08 0.17
C ASN A 94 -5.95 14.71 -0.41
N GLY A 95 -5.05 14.05 -1.14
CA GLY A 95 -5.17 12.67 -1.61
C GLY A 95 -6.18 12.42 -2.73
N MET A 96 -6.81 13.44 -3.30
CA MET A 96 -7.83 13.28 -4.35
C MET A 96 -7.36 13.70 -5.75
N SER A 97 -6.73 14.88 -5.85
CA SER A 97 -6.33 15.46 -7.14
C SER A 97 -4.91 16.00 -7.06
N GLN A 98 -4.08 15.57 -7.98
CA GLN A 98 -2.65 15.81 -7.97
C GLN A 98 -2.28 16.94 -8.95
N PRO A 99 -1.37 17.83 -8.56
CA PRO A 99 -0.91 18.90 -9.43
C PRO A 99 -0.38 18.36 -10.77
N GLY A 100 -0.87 18.93 -11.87
CA GLY A 100 -0.46 18.54 -13.24
C GLY A 100 -1.26 17.38 -13.84
N CYS A 101 -2.18 16.78 -13.08
CA CYS A 101 -3.06 15.73 -13.59
C CYS A 101 -4.39 16.28 -14.11
N ILE A 102 -4.83 15.75 -15.27
CA ILE A 102 -6.13 16.07 -15.90
C ILE A 102 -7.10 14.90 -15.75
N LEU A 103 -6.57 13.66 -15.77
CA LEU A 103 -7.35 12.43 -15.71
C LEU A 103 -7.12 11.73 -14.38
N SER A 104 -8.17 11.07 -13.88
CA SER A 104 -8.11 10.27 -12.65
C SER A 104 -7.02 9.19 -12.67
N THR A 105 -6.72 8.63 -13.85
CA THR A 105 -5.62 7.67 -14.02
C THR A 105 -4.23 8.28 -13.79
N CYS A 106 -4.06 9.58 -14.05
CA CYS A 106 -2.85 10.32 -13.71
C CYS A 106 -2.74 10.50 -12.20
N ASP A 107 -3.81 10.96 -11.55
CA ASP A 107 -3.86 11.09 -10.09
C ASP A 107 -3.54 9.75 -9.41
N HIS A 108 -4.13 8.66 -9.90
CA HIS A 108 -3.92 7.30 -9.41
C HIS A 108 -2.46 6.82 -9.60
N SER A 109 -1.84 7.21 -10.71
CA SER A 109 -0.43 6.87 -11.00
C SER A 109 0.55 7.69 -10.15
N ARG A 110 0.14 8.86 -9.67
CA ARG A 110 1.03 9.74 -8.91
C ARG A 110 1.58 9.09 -7.63
N ALA A 111 0.87 8.14 -7.03
CA ALA A 111 1.33 7.46 -5.83
C ALA A 111 2.68 6.74 -6.02
N TRP A 112 2.85 5.99 -7.12
CA TRP A 112 4.13 5.30 -7.36
C TRP A 112 5.23 6.26 -7.79
N GLU A 113 4.89 7.35 -8.47
CA GLU A 113 5.85 8.40 -8.82
C GLU A 113 6.41 9.11 -7.58
N LEU A 114 5.53 9.48 -6.63
CA LEU A 114 5.94 10.08 -5.36
C LEU A 114 6.79 9.13 -4.54
N PHE A 115 6.42 7.85 -4.50
CA PHE A 115 7.23 6.83 -3.82
C PHE A 115 8.61 6.65 -4.48
N ALA A 116 8.67 6.63 -5.82
CA ALA A 116 9.94 6.55 -6.54
C ALA A 116 10.82 7.78 -6.30
N GLU A 117 10.22 8.97 -6.21
CA GLU A 117 10.94 10.20 -5.87
C GLU A 117 11.45 10.20 -4.43
N SER A 118 10.66 9.73 -3.47
CA SER A 118 11.02 9.71 -2.05
C SER A 118 12.22 8.80 -1.76
N ILE A 119 12.41 7.73 -2.53
CA ILE A 119 13.62 6.90 -2.46
C ILE A 119 14.88 7.71 -2.79
N ASN A 120 14.79 8.60 -3.78
CA ASN A 120 15.94 9.39 -4.25
C ASN A 120 16.11 10.70 -3.47
N ARG A 121 15.05 11.17 -2.80
CA ARG A 121 15.02 12.44 -2.06
C ARG A 121 14.30 12.26 -0.71
N PRO A 122 14.96 11.66 0.29
CA PRO A 122 14.31 11.29 1.55
C PRO A 122 13.75 12.49 2.34
N ASP A 123 14.37 13.67 2.20
CA ASP A 123 13.98 14.88 2.95
C ASP A 123 12.92 15.73 2.21
N SER A 124 12.49 15.33 1.01
CA SER A 124 11.56 16.15 0.19
C SER A 124 10.09 16.00 0.60
N PHE A 125 9.75 15.00 1.42
CA PHE A 125 8.38 14.71 1.84
C PHE A 125 8.31 14.51 3.36
N PRO A 126 8.33 15.58 4.17
CA PRO A 126 8.40 15.50 5.64
C PRO A 126 7.05 15.15 6.31
N GLY A 127 6.13 14.50 5.57
CA GLY A 127 4.74 14.25 5.98
C GLY A 127 4.58 13.23 7.10
#